data_AF-A0A2D7HXM9-F1
#
_entry.id   AF-A0A2D7HXM9-F1
#
_cell.length_a   1.000
_cell.length_b   1.000
_cell.length_c   1.000
_cell.angle_alpha   90.00
_cell.angle_beta   90.00
_cell.angle_gamma   90.00
#
_symmetry.space_group_name_H-M   'P 1'
#
loop_
_entity.id
_entity.type
_entity.pdbx_description
1 polymer ?
#
loop_
_entity_poly.entity_id
_entity_poly.type
_entity_poly.pdbx_seq_one_letter_code
_entity_poly.pdbx_strand_id
1 'polypeptide(L)'
;MSAEAHGPAQVLPPNSADFRLSEQEIEKGQKAAEAFLSTVKPGDSQRNATEALDTLAAVISDGKCDHRSFPWQQLRAHHSALALSIMKEPGAPARIEAMRCRADDTRKFQQVPDSYTTKVLQRMRSSLVRVIETCSDLGFLDQEQLELAVPPKRAANAVTKSKRERLLTEGEVRALLSACDMANAASAPRDALMISLAYSGGFKTVDLINLSLDSLLFDDKNGMVNIRFKAPGAKRARKIPLQNEDLISLEDWLDIRGREPGPLFCPIKPRTRQVEIKRISAAAMREICNQRAEEAGVLPFSPNDLSRSALPHAENGRGKKAPSKRDSAGVSVLFSDQDGDDADSDELEDLVFPYRSVRTGGQ
;
A
#
# COMPACT_ATOMS: atom_id res chain seq x y z
N MET A 1 -22.16 42.96 2.41
CA MET A 1 -23.09 41.92 2.89
C MET A 1 -22.42 40.57 2.65
N SER A 2 -22.03 39.79 3.66
CA SER A 2 -21.86 40.06 5.10
C SER A 2 -20.68 39.15 5.55
N ALA A 3 -19.77 39.51 6.46
CA ALA A 3 -19.94 40.08 7.79
C ALA A 3 -20.76 39.16 8.73
N GLU A 4 -20.33 39.07 10.00
CA GLU A 4 -21.06 38.42 11.11
C GLU A 4 -21.30 36.91 10.99
N ALA A 5 -20.26 36.14 11.29
CA ALA A 5 -20.37 34.77 11.81
C ALA A 5 -19.29 34.47 12.88
N HIS A 6 -18.78 35.49 13.56
CA HIS A 6 -17.91 35.32 14.73
C HIS A 6 -18.80 35.13 15.95
N GLY A 7 -18.87 33.89 16.45
CA GLY A 7 -19.33 33.64 17.82
C GLY A 7 -18.42 34.34 18.83
N PRO A 8 -18.86 34.50 20.10
CA PRO A 8 -18.06 35.16 21.12
C PRO A 8 -16.70 34.46 21.23
N ALA A 9 -15.62 35.25 21.26
CA ALA A 9 -14.26 34.75 21.39
C ALA A 9 -14.11 34.06 22.76
N GLN A 10 -14.19 32.73 22.77
CA GLN A 10 -13.91 31.93 23.95
C GLN A 10 -12.42 32.03 24.23
N VAL A 11 -12.08 32.61 25.38
CA VAL A 11 -10.71 32.61 25.90
C VAL A 11 -10.32 31.14 26.12
N LEU A 12 -9.37 30.67 25.31
CA LEU A 12 -8.83 29.32 25.44
C LEU A 12 -7.97 29.24 26.72
N PRO A 13 -7.91 28.07 27.39
CA PRO A 13 -7.18 27.93 28.64
C PRO A 13 -5.64 28.02 28.46
N PRO A 14 -4.89 28.25 29.56
CA PRO A 14 -3.43 28.27 29.69
C PRO A 14 -2.53 27.36 28.85
N ASN A 15 -3.07 26.25 28.34
CA ASN A 15 -2.33 25.08 27.88
C ASN A 15 -3.01 24.54 26.62
N SER A 16 -3.26 25.44 25.65
CA SER A 16 -4.19 25.24 24.55
C SER A 16 -3.54 25.20 23.17
N ALA A 17 -2.21 25.31 23.11
CA ALA A 17 -1.47 25.19 21.87
C ALA A 17 -0.75 23.86 21.67
N ASP A 18 -0.36 23.76 20.42
CA ASP A 18 0.31 22.65 19.81
C ASP A 18 1.85 22.79 19.87
N PHE A 19 2.36 24.02 20.10
CA PHE A 19 3.79 24.34 20.19
C PHE A 19 4.11 25.52 21.15
N ARG A 20 5.06 25.30 22.06
CA ARG A 20 5.67 26.29 22.97
C ARG A 20 7.02 26.76 22.40
N LEU A 21 7.15 28.05 22.07
CA LEU A 21 8.32 28.65 21.41
C LEU A 21 9.38 29.24 22.37
N SER A 22 9.71 28.56 23.47
CA SER A 22 10.81 29.03 24.33
C SER A 22 12.17 28.83 23.65
N GLU A 23 13.16 29.69 23.96
CA GLU A 23 14.50 29.62 23.34
C GLU A 23 15.15 28.23 23.47
N GLN A 24 14.95 27.56 24.61
CA GLN A 24 15.45 26.21 24.88
C GLN A 24 14.80 25.16 23.96
N GLU A 25 13.51 25.31 23.65
CA GLU A 25 12.79 24.39 22.78
C GLU A 25 13.12 24.63 21.30
N ILE A 26 13.37 25.89 20.92
CA ILE A 26 13.91 26.25 19.61
C ILE A 26 15.31 25.67 19.43
N GLU A 27 16.19 25.78 20.44
CA GLU A 27 17.57 25.26 20.37
C GLU A 27 17.61 23.73 20.23
N LYS A 28 16.73 22.99 20.93
CA LYS A 28 16.53 21.54 20.73
C LYS A 28 16.10 21.21 19.30
N GLY A 29 15.12 21.96 18.77
CA GLY A 29 14.62 21.80 17.41
C GLY A 29 15.72 22.03 16.36
N GLN A 30 16.47 23.13 16.49
CA GLN A 30 17.60 23.46 15.62
C GLN A 30 18.66 22.35 15.65
N LYS A 31 19.09 21.90 16.84
CA LYS A 31 20.09 20.82 17.00
C LYS A 31 19.65 19.53 16.31
N ALA A 32 18.39 19.14 16.42
CA ALA A 32 17.87 17.95 15.73
C ALA A 32 17.80 18.11 14.21
N ALA A 33 17.39 19.28 13.70
CA ALA A 33 17.35 19.58 12.28
C ALA A 33 18.76 19.58 11.65
N GLU A 34 19.73 20.22 12.31
CA GLU A 34 21.13 20.26 11.86
C GLU A 34 21.80 18.88 11.94
N ALA A 35 21.56 18.12 13.01
CA ALA A 35 22.04 16.74 13.12
C ALA A 35 21.49 15.88 11.98
N PHE A 36 20.18 15.92 11.70
CA PHE A 36 19.60 15.21 10.56
C PHE A 36 20.23 15.63 9.23
N LEU A 37 20.34 16.94 8.96
CA LEU A 37 20.91 17.45 7.72
C LEU A 37 22.40 17.08 7.55
N SER A 38 23.13 16.79 8.63
CA SER A 38 24.49 16.25 8.57
C SER A 38 24.55 14.78 8.12
N THR A 39 23.50 13.98 8.39
CA THR A 39 23.40 12.57 7.93
C THR A 39 23.06 12.44 6.45
N VAL A 40 22.50 13.48 5.83
CA VAL A 40 22.12 13.50 4.42
C VAL A 40 23.35 13.79 3.55
N LYS A 41 23.53 13.04 2.47
CA LYS A 41 24.65 13.23 1.55
C LYS A 41 24.69 14.68 1.01
N PRO A 42 25.86 15.35 1.06
CA PRO A 42 25.98 16.75 0.62
C PRO A 42 25.69 16.91 -0.87
N GLY A 43 25.30 18.13 -1.25
CA GLY A 43 24.79 18.47 -2.59
C GLY A 43 23.26 18.42 -2.64
N ASP A 44 22.70 17.99 -3.77
CA ASP A 44 21.26 18.15 -4.03
C ASP A 44 20.38 17.37 -3.05
N SER A 45 20.84 16.24 -2.51
CA SER A 45 20.06 15.48 -1.50
C SER A 45 19.84 16.30 -0.23
N GLN A 46 20.87 17.01 0.24
CA GLN A 46 20.82 17.87 1.41
C GLN A 46 19.94 19.11 1.15
N ARG A 47 20.10 19.76 -0.02
CA ARG A 47 19.23 20.89 -0.44
C ARG A 47 17.75 20.51 -0.47
N ASN A 48 17.42 19.35 -1.07
CA ASN A 48 16.06 18.82 -1.12
C ASN A 48 15.53 18.39 0.26
N ALA A 49 16.41 18.15 1.24
CA ALA A 49 16.03 17.85 2.62
C ALA A 49 15.72 19.14 3.40
N THR A 50 16.58 20.16 3.33
CA THR A 50 16.34 21.49 3.92
C THR A 50 15.05 22.10 3.39
N GLU A 51 14.86 22.12 2.06
CA GLU A 51 13.65 22.69 1.44
C GLU A 51 12.37 21.98 1.88
N ALA A 52 12.43 20.65 2.09
CA ALA A 52 11.31 19.89 2.62
C ALA A 52 11.00 20.28 4.07
N LEU A 53 12.01 20.53 4.91
CA LEU A 53 11.82 20.99 6.29
C LEU A 53 11.28 22.42 6.36
N ASP A 54 11.74 23.35 5.52
CA ASP A 54 11.13 24.69 5.42
C ASP A 54 9.64 24.59 5.07
N THR A 55 9.31 23.75 4.07
CA THR A 55 7.93 23.55 3.62
C THR A 55 7.06 23.01 4.75
N LEU A 56 7.59 22.07 5.54
CA LEU A 56 6.91 21.49 6.70
C LEU A 56 6.75 22.51 7.83
N ALA A 57 7.80 23.23 8.21
CA ALA A 57 7.77 24.24 9.26
C ALA A 57 6.78 25.38 8.90
N ALA A 58 6.82 25.89 7.67
CA ALA A 58 5.88 26.90 7.19
C ALA A 58 4.43 26.40 7.18
N VAL A 59 4.17 25.16 6.75
CA VAL A 59 2.80 24.59 6.75
C VAL A 59 2.28 24.35 8.17
N ILE A 60 3.14 23.97 9.12
CA ILE A 60 2.72 23.66 10.50
C ILE A 60 2.58 24.92 11.37
N SER A 61 3.37 25.96 11.10
CA SER A 61 3.38 27.23 11.84
C SER A 61 2.55 28.36 11.22
N ASP A 62 1.83 28.10 10.12
CA ASP A 62 1.16 29.10 9.27
C ASP A 62 2.11 30.23 8.78
N GLY A 63 3.34 29.85 8.45
CA GLY A 63 4.39 30.75 7.96
C GLY A 63 5.13 31.56 9.03
N LYS A 64 5.05 31.17 10.31
CA LYS A 64 5.74 31.86 11.42
C LYS A 64 7.14 31.31 11.73
N CYS A 65 7.47 30.10 11.29
CA CYS A 65 8.73 29.41 11.62
C CYS A 65 9.37 28.73 10.41
N ASP A 66 10.70 28.79 10.36
CA ASP A 66 11.56 28.04 9.44
C ASP A 66 12.07 26.74 10.09
N HIS A 67 12.82 25.92 9.34
CA HIS A 67 13.37 24.66 9.86
C HIS A 67 14.27 24.78 11.10
N ARG A 68 14.79 25.99 11.38
CA ARG A 68 15.64 26.30 12.56
C ARG A 68 14.85 26.81 13.76
N SER A 69 13.77 27.58 13.53
CA SER A 69 12.96 28.18 14.60
C SER A 69 11.78 27.30 15.03
N PHE A 70 11.65 26.10 14.47
CA PHE A 70 10.55 25.17 14.75
C PHE A 70 10.95 24.07 15.78
N PRO A 71 10.20 23.88 16.88
CA PRO A 71 10.51 22.88 17.92
C PRO A 71 10.05 21.47 17.50
N TRP A 72 10.84 20.80 16.65
CA TRP A 72 10.50 19.49 16.06
C TRP A 72 10.13 18.39 17.07
N GLN A 73 10.71 18.41 18.27
CA GLN A 73 10.41 17.47 19.36
C GLN A 73 8.99 17.59 19.95
N GLN A 74 8.32 18.75 19.76
CA GLN A 74 6.94 18.93 20.23
C GLN A 74 5.91 18.40 19.24
N LEU A 75 6.33 18.01 18.02
CA LEU A 75 5.41 17.50 17.01
C LEU A 75 4.64 16.27 17.51
N ARG A 76 3.37 16.18 17.09
CA ARG A 76 2.48 15.06 17.35
C ARG A 76 1.92 14.49 16.05
N ALA A 77 1.48 13.24 16.09
CA ALA A 77 0.93 12.52 14.96
C ALA A 77 -0.14 13.33 14.17
N HIS A 78 -0.99 14.08 14.85
CA HIS A 78 -2.04 14.89 14.24
C HIS A 78 -1.50 16.11 13.45
N HIS A 79 -0.50 16.84 13.97
CA HIS A 79 0.17 17.93 13.22
C HIS A 79 0.75 17.43 11.90
N SER A 80 1.44 16.28 11.93
CA SER A 80 1.98 15.66 10.72
C SER A 80 0.88 15.24 9.72
N ALA A 81 -0.30 14.84 10.21
CA ALA A 81 -1.41 14.40 9.39
C ALA A 81 -2.13 15.58 8.71
N LEU A 82 -2.34 16.68 9.46
CA LEU A 82 -2.97 17.90 8.98
C LEU A 82 -2.09 18.65 7.97
N ALA A 83 -0.79 18.77 8.24
CA ALA A 83 0.17 19.29 7.26
C ALA A 83 0.15 18.48 5.95
N LEU A 84 0.07 17.15 6.06
CA LEU A 84 -0.07 16.24 4.92
C LEU A 84 -1.48 16.22 4.28
N SER A 85 -2.50 16.89 4.81
CA SER A 85 -3.73 17.20 4.08
C SER A 85 -3.66 18.57 3.40
N ILE A 86 -3.15 19.60 4.08
CA ILE A 86 -2.97 20.95 3.54
C ILE A 86 -2.09 20.93 2.28
N MET A 87 -1.02 20.13 2.27
CA MET A 87 -0.14 19.94 1.10
C MET A 87 -0.77 19.11 -0.06
N LYS A 88 -1.97 18.55 0.08
CA LYS A 88 -2.68 17.85 -1.00
C LYS A 88 -3.75 18.70 -1.69
N GLU A 89 -4.05 19.88 -1.15
CA GLU A 89 -5.03 20.78 -1.73
C GLU A 89 -4.51 21.35 -3.08
N PRO A 90 -5.39 21.56 -4.08
CA PRO A 90 -5.00 22.23 -5.32
C PRO A 90 -4.53 23.66 -5.00
N GLY A 91 -3.42 24.09 -5.62
CA GLY A 91 -2.80 25.38 -5.36
C GLY A 91 -1.95 25.44 -4.07
N ALA A 92 -1.86 24.35 -3.29
CA ALA A 92 -1.07 24.34 -2.06
C ALA A 92 0.40 24.79 -2.23
N PRO A 93 1.15 24.39 -3.28
CA PRO A 93 2.55 24.83 -3.40
C PRO A 93 2.69 26.35 -3.55
N ALA A 94 1.81 27.00 -4.32
CA ALA A 94 1.81 28.46 -4.48
C ALA A 94 1.45 29.19 -3.17
N ARG A 95 0.47 28.66 -2.41
CA ARG A 95 0.13 29.16 -1.07
C ARG A 95 1.30 29.04 -0.09
N ILE A 96 2.04 27.93 -0.14
CA ILE A 96 3.17 27.67 0.79
C ILE A 96 4.41 28.48 0.42
N GLU A 97 4.73 28.64 -0.87
CA GLU A 97 5.84 29.53 -1.25
C GLU A 97 5.52 30.99 -0.90
N ALA A 98 4.25 31.40 -0.96
CA ALA A 98 3.80 32.70 -0.46
C ALA A 98 3.85 32.83 1.08
N MET A 99 3.76 31.73 1.85
CA MET A 99 4.05 31.73 3.30
C MET A 99 5.56 31.90 3.54
N ARG A 100 6.41 31.15 2.82
CA ARG A 100 7.87 31.21 2.97
C ARG A 100 8.45 32.59 2.62
N CYS A 101 7.90 33.26 1.61
CA CYS A 101 8.23 34.66 1.27
C CYS A 101 7.65 35.71 2.23
N ARG A 102 6.94 35.32 3.30
CA ARG A 102 6.57 36.20 4.43
C ARG A 102 7.40 35.91 5.69
N ALA A 103 7.99 34.72 5.79
CA ALA A 103 8.92 34.36 6.86
C ALA A 103 10.34 34.89 6.57
N ASP A 104 10.78 34.81 5.31
CA ASP A 104 12.11 35.23 4.85
C ASP A 104 11.99 36.34 3.80
N ASP A 105 12.20 37.60 4.22
CA ASP A 105 12.23 38.79 3.35
C ASP A 105 13.32 38.72 2.26
N THR A 106 14.35 37.87 2.41
CA THR A 106 15.38 37.68 1.39
C THR A 106 14.93 36.74 0.27
N ARG A 107 13.86 35.97 0.49
CA ARG A 107 13.36 34.93 -0.41
C ARG A 107 12.47 35.50 -1.52
N LYS A 108 12.96 35.46 -2.75
CA LYS A 108 12.13 35.74 -3.94
C LYS A 108 11.21 34.56 -4.24
N PHE A 109 9.92 34.85 -4.49
CA PHE A 109 8.91 33.87 -4.85
C PHE A 109 9.30 33.07 -6.11
N GLN A 110 9.26 31.74 -6.02
CA GLN A 110 9.67 30.84 -7.09
C GLN A 110 8.46 30.29 -7.85
N GLN A 111 8.62 30.00 -9.14
CA GLN A 111 7.57 29.37 -9.94
C GLN A 111 7.40 27.89 -9.52
N VAL A 112 6.34 27.63 -8.76
CA VAL A 112 5.96 26.31 -8.23
C VAL A 112 4.78 25.71 -9.00
N PRO A 113 4.64 24.38 -9.09
CA PRO A 113 3.55 23.73 -9.80
C PRO A 113 2.22 23.81 -9.02
N ASP A 114 1.09 23.63 -9.73
CA ASP A 114 -0.26 23.71 -9.14
C ASP A 114 -0.54 22.66 -8.04
N SER A 115 0.23 21.57 -7.99
CA SER A 115 0.13 20.53 -6.97
C SER A 115 1.45 19.78 -6.77
N TYR A 116 1.69 19.28 -5.55
CA TYR A 116 2.86 18.43 -5.28
C TYR A 116 2.64 17.01 -5.83
N THR A 117 3.63 16.51 -6.58
CA THR A 117 3.65 15.11 -7.00
C THR A 117 3.75 14.17 -5.79
N THR A 118 3.15 12.98 -5.86
CA THR A 118 3.22 11.95 -4.81
C THR A 118 4.64 11.64 -4.34
N LYS A 119 5.63 11.66 -5.26
CA LYS A 119 7.06 11.50 -4.97
C LYS A 119 7.64 12.61 -4.08
N VAL A 120 7.15 13.84 -4.22
CA VAL A 120 7.56 15.00 -3.41
C VAL A 120 6.95 14.92 -2.01
N LEU A 121 5.64 14.67 -1.92
CA LEU A 121 4.94 14.46 -0.64
C LEU A 121 5.52 13.29 0.17
N GLN A 122 5.89 12.20 -0.51
CA GLN A 122 6.55 11.06 0.14
C GLN A 122 7.95 11.41 0.63
N ARG A 123 8.72 12.24 -0.11
CA ARG A 123 10.03 12.74 0.35
C ARG A 123 9.85 13.62 1.60
N MET A 124 8.93 14.59 1.57
CA MET A 124 8.63 15.46 2.73
C MET A 124 8.25 14.63 3.95
N ARG A 125 7.34 13.65 3.82
CA ARG A 125 7.00 12.73 4.91
C ARG A 125 8.23 11.95 5.43
N SER A 126 9.12 11.51 4.55
CA SER A 126 10.35 10.83 4.96
C SER A 126 11.33 11.75 5.69
N SER A 127 11.51 13.01 5.26
CA SER A 127 12.32 14.00 5.99
C SER A 127 11.73 14.27 7.38
N LEU A 128 10.41 14.45 7.47
CA LEU A 128 9.71 14.70 8.73
C LEU A 128 9.93 13.57 9.74
N VAL A 129 9.68 12.32 9.33
CA VAL A 129 9.90 11.15 10.20
C VAL A 129 11.37 11.06 10.61
N ARG A 130 12.32 11.36 9.71
CA ARG A 130 13.74 11.23 10.03
C ARG A 130 14.25 12.31 11.00
N VAL A 131 13.71 13.53 10.98
CA VAL A 131 14.00 14.54 12.02
C VAL A 131 13.44 14.11 13.38
N ILE A 132 12.23 13.56 13.43
CA ILE A 132 11.63 13.07 14.70
C ILE A 132 12.44 11.88 15.25
N GLU A 133 12.89 10.95 14.39
CA GLU A 133 13.86 9.91 14.77
C GLU A 133 15.14 10.53 15.36
N THR A 134 15.70 11.57 14.72
CA THR A 134 16.88 12.29 15.24
C THR A 134 16.62 13.05 16.55
N CYS A 135 15.42 13.55 16.81
CA CYS A 135 15.05 14.09 18.12
C CYS A 135 15.14 13.03 19.23
N SER A 136 14.78 11.78 18.94
CA SER A 136 14.91 10.67 19.91
C SER A 136 16.36 10.14 20.00
N ASP A 137 17.09 10.05 18.87
CA ASP A 137 18.53 9.73 18.86
C ASP A 137 19.36 10.73 19.72
N LEU A 138 18.90 11.97 19.87
CA LEU A 138 19.48 13.03 20.71
C LEU A 138 18.95 13.08 22.16
N GLY A 139 17.97 12.24 22.52
CA GLY A 139 17.35 12.25 23.86
C GLY A 139 16.39 13.41 24.13
N PHE A 140 15.84 14.05 23.09
CA PHE A 140 14.76 15.05 23.22
C PHE A 140 13.35 14.45 23.11
N LEU A 141 13.26 13.13 22.88
CA LEU A 141 12.01 12.36 22.83
C LEU A 141 12.22 10.99 23.48
N ASP A 142 11.49 10.73 24.55
CA ASP A 142 11.33 9.38 25.12
C ASP A 142 10.57 8.45 24.16
N GLN A 143 10.65 7.13 24.35
CA GLN A 143 10.02 6.17 23.42
C GLN A 143 8.50 6.39 23.28
N GLU A 144 7.78 6.63 24.37
CA GLU A 144 6.34 6.93 24.33
C GLU A 144 6.05 8.23 23.56
N GLN A 145 6.85 9.27 23.78
CA GLN A 145 6.73 10.54 23.07
C GLN A 145 7.05 10.38 21.58
N LEU A 146 8.01 9.53 21.22
CA LEU A 146 8.32 9.16 19.83
C LEU A 146 7.16 8.41 19.16
N GLU A 147 6.49 7.50 19.88
CA GLU A 147 5.31 6.77 19.40
C GLU A 147 4.08 7.69 19.21
N LEU A 148 3.98 8.77 20.00
CA LEU A 148 2.98 9.84 19.83
C LEU A 148 3.37 10.89 18.77
N ALA A 149 4.67 11.12 18.54
CA ALA A 149 5.18 12.10 17.57
C ALA A 149 5.15 11.57 16.13
N VAL A 150 5.66 10.35 15.91
CA VAL A 150 5.61 9.70 14.60
C VAL A 150 4.17 9.21 14.36
N PRO A 151 3.45 9.71 13.33
CA PRO A 151 2.12 9.20 13.01
C PRO A 151 2.21 7.68 12.78
N PRO A 152 1.53 6.87 13.63
CA PRO A 152 1.91 5.48 13.90
C PRO A 152 2.07 4.73 12.60
N LYS A 153 3.23 4.08 12.41
CA LYS A 153 3.65 3.44 11.15
C LYS A 153 2.45 2.72 10.54
N ARG A 154 1.81 3.34 9.52
CA ARG A 154 0.57 2.84 8.88
C ARG A 154 0.77 1.36 8.60
N ALA A 155 0.18 0.49 9.43
CA ALA A 155 0.66 -0.88 9.62
C ALA A 155 0.89 -1.52 8.25
N ALA A 156 2.14 -1.84 7.90
CA ALA A 156 2.63 -1.72 6.53
C ALA A 156 1.72 -2.39 5.49
N ASN A 157 0.88 -1.57 4.84
CA ASN A 157 -0.36 -1.94 4.14
C ASN A 157 -1.55 -2.35 5.03
N ALA A 158 -2.23 -1.33 5.57
CA ALA A 158 -3.66 -1.30 5.74
C ALA A 158 -4.21 -0.13 4.87
N VAL A 159 -4.54 -0.24 3.57
CA VAL A 159 -4.97 -1.40 2.75
C VAL A 159 -5.76 -2.43 3.53
N THR A 160 -6.85 -1.99 4.17
CA THR A 160 -7.99 -2.79 4.69
C THR A 160 -7.73 -4.30 4.79
N LYS A 161 -6.75 -4.67 5.65
CA LYS A 161 -5.94 -5.91 5.68
C LYS A 161 -6.43 -7.01 4.71
N SER A 162 -6.20 -6.80 3.41
CA SER A 162 -7.06 -7.27 2.29
C SER A 162 -7.71 -8.64 2.54
N LYS A 163 -8.92 -8.59 3.15
CA LYS A 163 -9.70 -9.66 3.81
C LYS A 163 -9.05 -11.06 3.94
N ARG A 164 -7.85 -11.13 4.55
CA ARG A 164 -6.90 -12.27 4.51
C ARG A 164 -6.45 -12.68 3.10
N GLU A 165 -5.33 -13.38 3.00
CA GLU A 165 -5.10 -14.29 1.87
C GLU A 165 -6.21 -15.36 1.88
N ARG A 166 -7.32 -15.10 1.17
CA ARG A 166 -8.38 -16.10 0.98
C ARG A 166 -7.87 -17.14 0.01
N LEU A 167 -7.39 -18.24 0.57
CA LEU A 167 -7.20 -19.48 -0.19
C LEU A 167 -8.58 -19.96 -0.66
N LEU A 168 -8.67 -20.37 -1.92
CA LEU A 168 -9.85 -21.02 -2.49
C LEU A 168 -9.80 -22.51 -2.16
N THR A 169 -10.94 -23.06 -1.78
CA THR A 169 -11.16 -24.50 -1.64
C THR A 169 -11.24 -25.17 -3.02
N GLU A 170 -10.98 -26.48 -3.07
CA GLU A 170 -11.20 -27.29 -4.30
C GLU A 170 -12.63 -27.16 -4.84
N GLY A 171 -13.63 -27.00 -3.96
CA GLY A 171 -15.02 -26.78 -4.34
C GLY A 171 -15.25 -25.45 -5.06
N GLU A 172 -14.64 -24.36 -4.59
CA GLU A 172 -14.70 -23.06 -5.25
C GLU A 172 -13.94 -23.06 -6.58
N VAL A 173 -12.80 -23.75 -6.68
CA VAL A 173 -12.07 -23.91 -7.95
C VAL A 173 -12.86 -24.76 -8.95
N ARG A 174 -13.51 -25.85 -8.51
CA ARG A 174 -14.38 -26.67 -9.36
C ARG A 174 -15.60 -25.87 -9.84
N ALA A 175 -16.20 -25.04 -8.99
CA ALA A 175 -17.29 -24.15 -9.39
C ALA A 175 -16.85 -23.13 -10.45
N LEU A 176 -15.65 -22.55 -10.34
CA LEU A 176 -15.09 -21.65 -11.34
C LEU A 176 -14.84 -22.35 -12.70
N LEU A 177 -14.35 -23.59 -12.69
CA LEU A 177 -14.14 -24.37 -13.91
C LEU A 177 -15.48 -24.72 -14.58
N SER A 178 -16.45 -25.26 -13.84
CA SER A 178 -17.79 -25.52 -14.40
C SER A 178 -18.52 -24.25 -14.87
N ALA A 179 -18.27 -23.09 -14.27
CA ALA A 179 -18.78 -21.81 -14.78
C ALA A 179 -18.14 -21.41 -16.12
N CYS A 180 -16.86 -21.75 -16.36
CA CYS A 180 -16.27 -21.66 -17.69
C CYS A 180 -16.98 -22.61 -18.68
N ASP A 181 -17.13 -23.89 -18.34
CA ASP A 181 -17.72 -24.92 -19.23
C ASP A 181 -19.18 -24.61 -19.62
N MET A 182 -19.99 -24.10 -18.67
CA MET A 182 -21.37 -23.70 -18.92
C MET A 182 -21.51 -22.41 -19.74
N ALA A 183 -20.46 -21.58 -19.81
CA ALA A 183 -20.50 -20.32 -20.52
C ALA A 183 -20.20 -20.52 -22.01
N ASN A 184 -21.25 -20.45 -22.84
CA ASN A 184 -21.16 -20.52 -24.30
C ASN A 184 -20.49 -19.26 -24.90
N ALA A 185 -19.18 -19.15 -24.70
CA ALA A 185 -18.33 -18.04 -25.08
C ALA A 185 -16.94 -18.54 -25.51
N ALA A 186 -16.38 -17.97 -26.57
CA ALA A 186 -15.07 -18.34 -27.12
C ALA A 186 -13.88 -18.05 -26.17
N SER A 187 -14.11 -17.49 -24.98
CA SER A 187 -13.11 -17.38 -23.92
C SER A 187 -13.13 -18.54 -22.92
N ALA A 188 -14.15 -19.41 -22.90
CA ALA A 188 -14.30 -20.45 -21.90
C ALA A 188 -13.08 -21.40 -21.80
N PRO A 189 -12.55 -22.00 -22.89
CA PRO A 189 -11.37 -22.88 -22.80
C PRO A 189 -10.12 -22.14 -22.32
N ARG A 190 -9.94 -20.89 -22.76
CA ARG A 190 -8.86 -20.01 -22.29
C ARG A 190 -8.96 -19.79 -20.79
N ASP A 191 -10.13 -19.42 -20.31
CA ASP A 191 -10.37 -19.01 -18.92
C ASP A 191 -10.24 -20.23 -17.97
N ALA A 192 -10.79 -21.38 -18.38
CA ALA A 192 -10.60 -22.66 -17.69
C ALA A 192 -9.11 -23.03 -17.57
N LEU A 193 -8.36 -23.01 -18.68
CA LEU A 193 -6.93 -23.30 -18.67
C LEU A 193 -6.13 -22.30 -17.81
N MET A 194 -6.48 -21.00 -17.85
CA MET A 194 -5.82 -19.99 -17.00
C MET A 194 -6.08 -20.23 -15.50
N ILE A 195 -7.29 -20.65 -15.13
CA ILE A 195 -7.67 -20.94 -13.73
C ILE A 195 -7.03 -22.23 -13.26
N SER A 196 -7.08 -23.30 -14.06
CA SER A 196 -6.45 -24.58 -13.74
C SER A 196 -4.94 -24.41 -13.58
N LEU A 197 -4.23 -23.83 -14.56
CA LEU A 197 -2.77 -23.62 -14.44
C LEU A 197 -2.39 -22.71 -13.27
N ALA A 198 -3.22 -21.73 -12.90
CA ALA A 198 -2.98 -20.95 -11.68
C ALA A 198 -3.02 -21.84 -10.42
N TYR A 199 -3.95 -22.79 -10.35
CA TYR A 199 -4.19 -23.65 -9.20
C TYR A 199 -3.34 -24.94 -9.17
N SER A 200 -3.39 -25.77 -10.21
CA SER A 200 -2.63 -27.03 -10.31
C SER A 200 -1.14 -26.81 -10.56
N GLY A 201 -0.80 -25.88 -11.46
CA GLY A 201 0.59 -25.54 -11.80
C GLY A 201 1.26 -24.54 -10.86
N GLY A 202 0.51 -23.88 -9.98
CA GLY A 202 1.01 -22.87 -9.05
C GLY A 202 1.67 -21.67 -9.72
N PHE A 203 1.25 -21.33 -10.95
CA PHE A 203 1.78 -20.18 -11.69
C PHE A 203 1.20 -18.86 -11.17
N LYS A 204 2.05 -17.85 -10.94
CA LYS A 204 1.57 -16.50 -10.56
C LYS A 204 1.02 -15.78 -11.79
N THR A 205 0.23 -14.72 -11.58
CA THR A 205 -0.34 -13.90 -12.67
C THR A 205 0.72 -13.46 -13.70
N VAL A 206 1.89 -13.00 -13.23
CA VAL A 206 2.98 -12.54 -14.10
C VAL A 206 3.62 -13.67 -14.89
N ASP A 207 3.58 -14.90 -14.38
CA ASP A 207 4.13 -16.07 -15.06
C ASP A 207 3.19 -16.53 -16.18
N LEU A 208 1.88 -16.66 -15.88
CA LEU A 208 0.84 -17.05 -16.85
C LEU A 208 0.82 -16.14 -18.08
N ILE A 209 0.76 -14.81 -17.89
CA ILE A 209 0.65 -13.85 -19.00
C ILE A 209 1.91 -13.77 -19.89
N ASN A 210 3.00 -14.42 -19.49
CA ASN A 210 4.26 -14.47 -20.24
C ASN A 210 4.55 -15.87 -20.85
N LEU A 211 3.66 -16.85 -20.68
CA LEU A 211 3.76 -18.13 -21.40
C LEU A 211 3.59 -17.93 -22.92
N SER A 212 4.38 -18.66 -23.70
CA SER A 212 4.30 -18.73 -25.17
C SER A 212 4.03 -20.15 -25.65
N LEU A 213 3.66 -20.33 -26.92
CA LEU A 213 3.53 -21.68 -27.49
C LEU A 213 4.85 -22.48 -27.42
N ASP A 214 6.00 -21.81 -27.58
CA ASP A 214 7.35 -22.41 -27.46
C ASP A 214 7.70 -22.89 -26.03
N SER A 215 6.83 -22.57 -25.05
CA SER A 215 6.91 -23.10 -23.69
C SER A 215 6.27 -24.49 -23.56
N LEU A 216 5.47 -24.94 -24.53
CA LEU A 216 4.87 -26.27 -24.57
C LEU A 216 5.89 -27.31 -25.05
N LEU A 217 6.03 -28.42 -24.31
CA LEU A 217 6.82 -29.58 -24.71
C LEU A 217 5.92 -30.80 -24.84
N PHE A 218 5.76 -31.26 -26.07
CA PHE A 218 5.10 -32.53 -26.38
C PHE A 218 6.11 -33.67 -26.15
N ASP A 219 5.70 -34.73 -25.45
CA ASP A 219 6.47 -35.97 -25.26
C ASP A 219 5.73 -37.12 -25.92
N ASP A 220 5.94 -37.27 -27.23
CA ASP A 220 5.26 -38.21 -28.14
C ASP A 220 5.30 -39.68 -27.67
N LYS A 221 6.25 -40.02 -26.78
CA LYS A 221 6.41 -41.38 -26.23
C LYS A 221 5.44 -41.70 -25.10
N ASN A 222 4.97 -40.66 -24.39
CA ASN A 222 4.12 -40.78 -23.21
C ASN A 222 2.74 -40.13 -23.40
N GLY A 223 2.52 -39.39 -24.49
CA GLY A 223 1.31 -38.59 -24.72
C GLY A 223 1.19 -37.37 -23.80
N MET A 224 2.24 -37.00 -23.08
CA MET A 224 2.21 -35.97 -22.03
C MET A 224 2.75 -34.63 -22.53
N VAL A 225 1.92 -33.59 -22.52
CA VAL A 225 2.39 -32.21 -22.72
C VAL A 225 2.87 -31.61 -21.40
N ASN A 226 4.03 -30.96 -21.44
CA ASN A 226 4.69 -30.37 -20.28
C ASN A 226 5.00 -28.89 -20.55
N ILE A 227 4.59 -27.98 -19.67
CA ILE A 227 5.02 -26.59 -19.74
C ILE A 227 6.46 -26.47 -19.21
N ARG A 228 7.39 -26.03 -20.05
CA ARG A 228 8.74 -25.59 -19.68
C ARG A 228 8.67 -24.16 -19.14
N PHE A 229 8.69 -24.03 -17.82
CA PHE A 229 8.57 -22.74 -17.14
C PHE A 229 9.85 -22.36 -16.38
N LYS A 230 10.36 -21.14 -16.58
CA LYS A 230 11.47 -20.57 -15.81
C LYS A 230 11.01 -19.31 -15.09
N ALA A 231 10.77 -19.42 -13.78
CA ALA A 231 10.40 -18.28 -12.95
C ALA A 231 11.48 -17.19 -12.96
N PRO A 232 11.11 -15.89 -12.81
CA PRO A 232 12.06 -14.80 -12.64
C PRO A 232 13.10 -15.10 -11.54
N GLY A 233 14.39 -14.98 -11.88
CA GLY A 233 15.51 -15.27 -10.97
C GLY A 233 15.87 -16.76 -10.79
N ALA A 234 15.07 -17.71 -11.31
CA ALA A 234 15.35 -19.14 -11.15
C ALA A 234 16.56 -19.62 -11.99
N LYS A 235 17.47 -20.38 -11.37
CA LYS A 235 18.67 -20.94 -12.04
C LYS A 235 18.34 -22.03 -13.08
N ARG A 236 17.21 -22.72 -12.95
CA ARG A 236 16.76 -23.80 -13.85
C ARG A 236 15.27 -23.63 -14.16
N ALA A 237 14.84 -24.11 -15.33
CA ALA A 237 13.42 -24.25 -15.65
C ALA A 237 12.84 -25.48 -14.96
N ARG A 238 11.56 -25.42 -14.56
CA ARG A 238 10.73 -26.56 -14.16
C ARG A 238 10.00 -27.09 -15.41
N LYS A 239 9.71 -28.39 -15.43
CA LYS A 239 8.62 -28.94 -16.23
C LYS A 239 7.39 -29.05 -15.33
N ILE A 240 6.23 -28.67 -15.83
CA ILE A 240 4.94 -28.85 -15.17
C ILE A 240 4.07 -29.69 -16.12
N PRO A 241 3.69 -30.93 -15.77
CA PRO A 241 2.88 -31.78 -16.62
C PRO A 241 1.43 -31.31 -16.61
N LEU A 242 0.82 -31.24 -17.79
CA LEU A 242 -0.60 -30.93 -17.95
C LEU A 242 -1.45 -32.16 -17.59
N GLN A 243 -2.56 -31.93 -16.89
CA GLN A 243 -3.58 -32.95 -16.66
C GLN A 243 -4.48 -33.10 -17.89
N ASN A 244 -5.23 -34.19 -18.00
CA ASN A 244 -6.10 -34.44 -19.16
C ASN A 244 -7.13 -33.32 -19.39
N GLU A 245 -7.65 -32.72 -18.32
CA GLU A 245 -8.56 -31.56 -18.38
C GLU A 245 -7.84 -30.31 -18.96
N ASP A 246 -6.60 -30.05 -18.53
CA ASP A 246 -5.76 -28.97 -19.09
C ASP A 246 -5.48 -29.20 -20.58
N LEU A 247 -5.29 -30.46 -21.01
CA LEU A 247 -5.02 -30.80 -22.42
C LEU A 247 -6.23 -30.53 -23.32
N ILE A 248 -7.43 -30.85 -22.84
CA ILE A 248 -8.69 -30.57 -23.55
C ILE A 248 -8.87 -29.05 -23.68
N SER A 249 -8.83 -28.31 -22.56
CA SER A 249 -8.95 -26.85 -22.57
C SER A 249 -7.85 -26.14 -23.38
N LEU A 250 -6.66 -26.75 -23.49
CA LEU A 250 -5.57 -26.26 -24.33
C LEU A 250 -5.85 -26.44 -25.82
N GLU A 251 -6.29 -27.63 -26.26
CA GLU A 251 -6.56 -27.88 -27.68
C GLU A 251 -7.77 -27.07 -28.16
N ASP A 252 -8.87 -27.04 -27.38
CA ASP A 252 -10.04 -26.19 -27.62
C ASP A 252 -9.66 -24.69 -27.73
N TRP A 253 -8.70 -24.25 -26.91
CA TRP A 253 -8.18 -22.87 -27.01
C TRP A 253 -7.27 -22.67 -28.22
N LEU A 254 -6.47 -23.66 -28.63
CA LEU A 254 -5.60 -23.58 -29.81
C LEU A 254 -6.39 -23.54 -31.12
N ASP A 255 -7.57 -24.15 -31.19
CA ASP A 255 -8.46 -24.06 -32.34
C ASP A 255 -9.11 -22.66 -32.46
N ILE A 256 -9.43 -22.01 -31.33
CA ILE A 256 -9.98 -20.64 -31.30
C ILE A 256 -8.89 -19.57 -31.53
N ARG A 257 -7.71 -19.75 -30.94
CA ARG A 257 -6.56 -18.86 -31.03
C ARG A 257 -5.81 -18.99 -32.36
N GLY A 258 -5.85 -20.17 -32.97
CA GLY A 258 -4.91 -20.60 -34.00
C GLY A 258 -3.54 -20.96 -33.42
N ARG A 259 -2.72 -21.65 -34.23
CA ARG A 259 -1.39 -22.16 -33.84
C ARG A 259 -0.22 -21.20 -34.16
N GLU A 260 -0.51 -19.91 -34.42
CA GLU A 260 0.51 -18.91 -34.74
C GLU A 260 1.49 -18.67 -33.56
N PRO A 261 2.81 -18.51 -33.82
CA PRO A 261 3.80 -18.33 -32.77
C PRO A 261 3.56 -17.04 -31.98
N GLY A 262 3.64 -17.12 -30.65
CA GLY A 262 3.38 -15.99 -29.78
C GLY A 262 2.91 -16.37 -28.38
N PRO A 263 2.29 -15.44 -27.64
CA PRO A 263 1.75 -15.69 -26.30
C PRO A 263 0.71 -16.81 -26.30
N LEU A 264 0.68 -17.64 -25.27
CA LEU A 264 -0.34 -18.67 -25.09
C LEU A 264 -1.71 -18.02 -24.78
N PHE A 265 -1.73 -17.04 -23.87
CA PHE A 265 -2.95 -16.35 -23.45
C PHE A 265 -3.09 -14.98 -24.09
N CYS A 266 -4.14 -14.84 -24.89
CA CYS A 266 -4.43 -13.66 -25.70
C CYS A 266 -5.79 -13.03 -25.34
N PRO A 267 -5.93 -11.69 -25.50
CA PRO A 267 -7.22 -11.03 -25.41
C PRO A 267 -8.10 -11.37 -26.62
N ILE A 268 -9.42 -11.41 -26.38
CA ILE A 268 -10.45 -11.56 -27.40
C ILE A 268 -11.17 -10.21 -27.52
N LYS A 269 -11.38 -9.71 -28.74
CA LYS A 269 -12.06 -8.42 -28.97
C LYS A 269 -13.56 -8.56 -28.70
N PRO A 270 -14.15 -7.81 -27.73
CA PRO A 270 -15.54 -8.04 -27.32
C PRO A 270 -16.58 -7.92 -28.43
N ARG A 271 -16.35 -7.04 -29.43
CA ARG A 271 -17.28 -6.84 -30.56
C ARG A 271 -17.09 -7.80 -31.73
N THR A 272 -15.87 -8.23 -32.03
CA THR A 272 -15.60 -9.08 -33.23
C THR A 272 -15.35 -10.54 -32.90
N ARG A 273 -15.23 -10.91 -31.61
CA ARG A 273 -14.85 -12.24 -31.11
C ARG A 273 -13.51 -12.79 -31.63
N GLN A 274 -12.75 -11.97 -32.36
CA GLN A 274 -11.42 -12.32 -32.86
C GLN A 274 -10.40 -12.28 -31.72
N VAL A 275 -9.51 -13.28 -31.71
CA VAL A 275 -8.31 -13.29 -30.86
C VAL A 275 -7.27 -12.34 -31.46
N GLU A 276 -6.59 -11.57 -30.60
CA GLU A 276 -5.47 -10.71 -31.02
C GLU A 276 -4.18 -11.26 -30.42
N ILE A 277 -3.18 -11.62 -31.26
CA ILE A 277 -1.92 -12.24 -30.84
C ILE A 277 -1.01 -11.24 -30.10
N LYS A 278 -1.41 -10.91 -28.87
CA LYS A 278 -0.74 -10.02 -27.90
C LYS A 278 -0.86 -10.65 -26.52
N ARG A 279 0.05 -10.29 -25.60
CA ARG A 279 -0.02 -10.76 -24.20
C ARG A 279 -1.23 -10.12 -23.52
N ILE A 280 -2.04 -10.94 -22.84
CA ILE A 280 -3.07 -10.43 -21.94
C ILE A 280 -2.44 -9.64 -20.78
N SER A 281 -3.08 -8.57 -20.32
CA SER A 281 -2.57 -7.76 -19.20
C SER A 281 -2.94 -8.38 -17.85
N ALA A 282 -2.14 -8.08 -16.81
CA ALA A 282 -2.46 -8.51 -15.43
C ALA A 282 -3.77 -7.90 -14.89
N ALA A 283 -4.26 -6.81 -15.50
CA ALA A 283 -5.59 -6.26 -15.22
C ALA A 283 -6.69 -7.09 -15.89
N ALA A 284 -6.52 -7.47 -17.16
CA ALA A 284 -7.49 -8.31 -17.87
C ALA A 284 -7.60 -9.74 -17.28
N MET A 285 -6.49 -10.32 -16.77
CA MET A 285 -6.55 -11.58 -16.00
C MET A 285 -7.36 -11.42 -14.70
N ARG A 286 -7.26 -10.27 -14.02
CA ARG A 286 -8.11 -9.99 -12.85
C ARG A 286 -9.57 -9.90 -13.23
N GLU A 287 -9.88 -9.24 -14.34
CA GLU A 287 -11.26 -9.11 -14.81
C GLU A 287 -11.88 -10.45 -15.21
N ILE A 288 -11.11 -11.35 -15.83
CA ILE A 288 -11.54 -12.73 -16.08
C ILE A 288 -11.86 -13.44 -14.75
N CYS A 289 -10.97 -13.38 -13.76
CA CYS A 289 -11.24 -14.00 -12.46
C CYS A 289 -12.45 -13.38 -11.74
N ASN A 290 -12.67 -12.06 -11.85
CA ASN A 290 -13.85 -11.39 -11.29
C ASN A 290 -15.14 -11.91 -11.96
N GLN A 291 -15.19 -11.88 -13.30
CA GLN A 291 -16.34 -12.32 -14.10
C GLN A 291 -16.69 -13.78 -13.80
N ARG A 292 -15.70 -14.68 -13.76
CA ARG A 292 -15.92 -16.10 -13.43
C ARG A 292 -16.32 -16.32 -11.97
N ALA A 293 -15.85 -15.48 -11.04
CA ALA A 293 -16.29 -15.53 -9.64
C ALA A 293 -17.78 -15.19 -9.52
N GLU A 294 -18.24 -14.14 -10.20
CA GLU A 294 -19.64 -13.71 -10.22
C GLU A 294 -20.54 -14.78 -10.86
N GLU A 295 -20.15 -15.33 -12.02
CA GLU A 295 -20.85 -16.44 -12.69
C GLU A 295 -20.93 -17.71 -11.84
N ALA A 296 -19.88 -18.04 -11.09
CA ALA A 296 -19.82 -19.22 -10.22
C ALA A 296 -20.47 -19.00 -8.83
N GLY A 297 -20.93 -17.78 -8.51
CA GLY A 297 -21.39 -17.41 -7.16
C GLY A 297 -20.28 -17.43 -6.09
N VAL A 298 -19.01 -17.48 -6.50
CA VAL A 298 -17.84 -17.54 -5.63
C VAL A 298 -17.49 -16.13 -5.16
N LEU A 299 -17.23 -15.94 -3.86
CA LEU A 299 -16.83 -14.64 -3.32
C LEU A 299 -15.57 -14.08 -4.05
N PRO A 300 -15.38 -12.75 -4.14
CA PRO A 300 -14.23 -12.15 -4.82
C PRO A 300 -12.86 -12.62 -4.29
N PHE A 301 -11.90 -12.82 -5.19
CA PHE A 301 -10.52 -13.24 -4.90
C PHE A 301 -9.51 -12.59 -5.86
N SER A 302 -8.21 -12.65 -5.55
CA SER A 302 -7.15 -12.17 -6.45
C SER A 302 -6.61 -13.32 -7.31
N PRO A 303 -6.24 -13.13 -8.59
CA PRO A 303 -5.69 -14.21 -9.41
C PRO A 303 -4.44 -14.91 -8.83
N ASN A 304 -3.68 -14.24 -7.95
CA ASN A 304 -2.56 -14.85 -7.24
C ASN A 304 -2.98 -15.72 -6.03
N ASP A 305 -4.22 -15.63 -5.57
CA ASP A 305 -4.76 -16.50 -4.51
C ASP A 305 -4.93 -17.93 -5.01
N LEU A 306 -5.36 -18.14 -6.26
CA LEU A 306 -5.31 -19.47 -6.91
C LEU A 306 -3.92 -20.11 -6.78
N SER A 307 -2.87 -19.35 -7.13
CA SER A 307 -1.46 -19.80 -7.04
C SER A 307 -0.91 -19.99 -5.62
N ARG A 308 -1.64 -19.52 -4.60
CA ARG A 308 -1.38 -19.79 -3.17
C ARG A 308 -2.22 -20.94 -2.62
N SER A 309 -3.38 -21.20 -3.25
CA SER A 309 -4.33 -22.24 -2.88
C SER A 309 -3.92 -23.61 -3.43
N ALA A 310 -3.05 -23.61 -4.44
CA ALA A 310 -2.30 -24.75 -4.94
C ALA A 310 -1.77 -25.63 -3.80
N LEU A 311 -2.31 -26.84 -3.65
CA LEU A 311 -1.84 -27.79 -2.64
C LEU A 311 -0.38 -28.21 -2.93
N PRO A 312 0.45 -28.45 -1.89
CA PRO A 312 1.76 -29.08 -2.06
C PRO A 312 1.68 -30.58 -2.41
N HIS A 313 0.56 -31.07 -2.94
CA HIS A 313 0.30 -32.47 -3.30
C HIS A 313 0.77 -32.80 -4.73
N ALA A 314 2.10 -32.72 -4.92
CA ALA A 314 2.78 -33.27 -6.10
C ALA A 314 3.95 -34.21 -5.73
N GLU A 315 4.12 -34.59 -4.45
CA GLU A 315 5.04 -35.66 -4.05
C GLU A 315 4.41 -37.05 -4.28
N ASN A 316 4.30 -37.44 -5.55
CA ASN A 316 3.95 -38.81 -5.90
C ASN A 316 5.13 -39.75 -5.60
N GLY A 317 5.16 -40.33 -4.40
CA GLY A 317 5.89 -41.56 -4.11
C GLY A 317 7.10 -41.50 -3.15
N ARG A 318 6.87 -41.15 -1.88
CA ARG A 318 7.50 -41.79 -0.68
C ARG A 318 6.91 -41.25 0.63
N GLY A 319 5.97 -41.97 1.22
CA GLY A 319 5.29 -41.54 2.45
C GLY A 319 6.20 -41.46 3.67
N LYS A 320 5.96 -40.45 4.52
CA LYS A 320 6.43 -40.39 5.91
C LYS A 320 5.24 -40.17 6.84
N LYS A 321 5.20 -40.93 7.93
CA LYS A 321 4.08 -40.92 8.89
C LYS A 321 4.13 -39.64 9.74
N ALA A 322 2.98 -39.00 9.94
CA ALA A 322 2.82 -37.99 10.99
C ALA A 322 2.65 -38.68 12.36
N PRO A 323 3.33 -38.21 13.43
CA PRO A 323 3.00 -38.60 14.79
C PRO A 323 1.77 -37.84 15.29
N SER A 324 0.86 -38.52 15.96
CA SER A 324 -0.31 -37.92 16.60
C SER A 324 0.03 -37.36 17.99
N LYS A 325 -0.68 -36.31 18.40
CA LYS A 325 -0.93 -36.03 19.82
C LYS A 325 -2.30 -35.39 20.00
N ARG A 326 -3.02 -35.85 21.02
CA ARG A 326 -4.25 -35.25 21.56
C ARG A 326 -3.95 -34.74 22.99
N ASP A 327 -5.02 -34.34 23.67
CA ASP A 327 -5.14 -34.09 25.12
C ASP A 327 -4.83 -32.65 25.57
N SER A 328 -5.58 -32.00 26.48
CA SER A 328 -7.06 -31.78 26.59
C SER A 328 -7.39 -31.00 27.88
N ALA A 329 -8.26 -29.96 27.79
CA ALA A 329 -8.81 -29.14 28.91
C ALA A 329 -7.77 -28.35 29.76
N GLY A 330 -8.08 -27.30 30.54
CA GLY A 330 -9.25 -26.40 30.79
C GLY A 330 -8.85 -25.40 31.91
N VAL A 331 -9.49 -24.32 32.37
CA VAL A 331 -10.74 -23.53 32.15
C VAL A 331 -10.77 -22.39 33.22
N SER A 332 -11.15 -21.13 32.90
CA SER A 332 -11.47 -19.96 33.83
C SER A 332 -10.36 -19.46 34.82
N VAL A 333 -10.34 -18.25 35.44
CA VAL A 333 -11.31 -17.29 36.09
C VAL A 333 -10.69 -15.85 36.02
N LEU A 334 -11.29 -14.75 35.50
CA LEU A 334 -12.30 -13.75 35.97
C LEU A 334 -11.85 -12.59 36.95
N PHE A 335 -11.87 -11.33 36.45
CA PHE A 335 -11.95 -9.98 37.13
C PHE A 335 -10.82 -9.51 38.11
N SER A 336 -10.60 -8.22 38.49
CA SER A 336 -11.36 -6.92 38.43
C SER A 336 -10.47 -5.63 38.52
N ASP A 337 -10.91 -4.49 37.92
CA ASP A 337 -10.77 -3.03 38.26
C ASP A 337 -9.35 -2.38 38.51
N GLN A 338 -9.08 -1.06 38.66
CA GLN A 338 -9.85 0.21 38.86
C GLN A 338 -9.07 1.50 38.38
N ASP A 339 -9.57 2.73 38.66
CA ASP A 339 -9.29 4.07 38.03
C ASP A 339 -8.24 5.02 38.71
N GLY A 340 -7.95 6.22 38.13
CA GLY A 340 -7.38 7.39 38.87
C GLY A 340 -6.65 8.53 38.09
N ASP A 341 -7.01 9.79 38.37
CA ASP A 341 -6.55 11.10 37.81
C ASP A 341 -5.45 11.77 38.71
N ASP A 342 -4.87 12.99 38.58
CA ASP A 342 -4.87 14.21 37.68
C ASP A 342 -3.53 15.00 37.99
N ALA A 343 -3.16 16.29 37.75
CA ALA A 343 -3.60 17.54 37.07
C ALA A 343 -2.39 18.56 36.97
N ASP A 344 -2.51 19.65 36.18
CA ASP A 344 -1.86 21.01 36.30
C ASP A 344 -0.31 21.22 36.35
N SER A 345 0.31 22.35 35.93
CA SER A 345 -0.11 23.63 35.28
C SER A 345 1.09 24.38 34.59
N ASP A 346 0.86 25.63 34.15
CA ASP A 346 1.79 26.74 33.77
C ASP A 346 2.02 27.11 32.28
N GLU A 347 2.02 28.44 32.05
CA GLU A 347 1.78 29.17 30.79
C GLU A 347 3.04 29.76 30.12
N LEU A 348 3.04 29.78 28.79
CA LEU A 348 3.67 30.80 27.92
C LEU A 348 2.82 30.92 26.64
N GLU A 349 2.81 32.08 25.98
CA GLU A 349 1.92 32.30 24.82
C GLU A 349 2.16 31.30 23.67
N ASP A 350 1.04 30.81 23.13
CA ASP A 350 0.88 29.40 22.78
C ASP A 350 0.38 29.30 21.31
N LEU A 351 1.10 28.60 20.41
CA LEU A 351 0.74 28.50 18.99
C LEU A 351 -0.45 27.55 18.68
N VAL A 352 -1.66 28.10 18.62
CA VAL A 352 -2.87 27.36 18.19
C VAL A 352 -2.83 27.00 16.69
N PHE A 353 -2.93 25.72 16.34
CA PHE A 353 -2.98 25.24 14.95
C PHE A 353 -4.35 25.54 14.29
N PRO A 354 -4.39 26.06 13.04
CA PRO A 354 -5.65 26.45 12.40
C PRO A 354 -6.51 25.24 11.95
N TYR A 355 -7.82 25.36 12.16
CA TYR A 355 -8.91 24.41 11.78
C TYR A 355 -9.02 23.09 12.58
N ARG A 356 -9.62 23.16 13.77
CA ARG A 356 -10.34 22.01 14.37
C ARG A 356 -11.59 21.68 13.54
N SER A 357 -11.60 20.50 12.91
CA SER A 357 -12.83 19.92 12.36
C SER A 357 -13.70 19.35 13.48
N VAL A 358 -14.60 20.17 14.04
CA VAL A 358 -15.58 19.71 15.02
C VAL A 358 -16.59 18.80 14.31
N ARG A 359 -16.57 17.51 14.64
CA ARG A 359 -17.66 16.60 14.29
C ARG A 359 -18.88 16.97 15.12
N THR A 360 -19.92 17.49 14.47
CA THR A 360 -21.24 17.64 15.06
C THR A 360 -21.84 16.25 15.32
N GLY A 361 -21.69 15.74 16.55
CA GLY A 361 -22.51 14.63 17.03
C GLY A 361 -23.96 15.10 17.13
N GLY A 362 -24.90 14.39 16.51
CA GLY A 362 -26.24 14.92 16.29
C GLY A 362 -27.25 13.90 15.79
N GLN A 363 -27.50 12.85 16.58
CA GLN A 363 -28.83 12.32 16.88
C GLN A 363 -28.76 11.48 18.17
#